data_AF-A0A6G0XTS7-F1
#
_entry.id   AF-A0A6G0XTS7-F1
#
_cell.length_a   1.000
_cell.length_b   1.000
_cell.length_c   1.000
_cell.angle_alpha   90.00
_cell.angle_beta   90.00
_cell.angle_gamma   90.00
#
_symmetry.space_group_name_H-M   'P 1'
#
loop_
_entity.id
_entity.type
_entity.pdbx_description
1 polymer ?
#
loop_
_entity_poly.entity_id
_entity_poly.type
_entity_poly.pdbx_seq_one_letter_code
_entity_poly.pdbx_strand_id
1 'polypeptide(L)'
;MTLGHTRHSGSDFRVRIVRLFEDTFVSLAPVGNPQKNGYFLRLKFGQLRSPRGNIAGQYHPSGLKATDVFSLNYKDGNISFGKNGQYLGVAFKVEDQIVELFPSVLSYTVVKVKIISP
;
A
#
# COMPACT_ATOMS: atom_id res chain seq x y z
N MET A 1 9.46 29.67 16.34
CA MET A 1 8.48 29.62 15.23
C MET A 1 8.49 28.20 14.71
N THR A 2 7.59 27.36 15.20
CA THR A 2 7.57 25.92 14.90
C THR A 2 6.74 25.74 13.63
N LEU A 3 7.38 25.34 12.53
CA LEU A 3 6.67 24.96 11.32
C LEU A 3 5.81 23.74 11.67
N GLY A 4 4.50 23.93 11.68
CA GLY A 4 3.55 22.85 11.77
C GLY A 4 3.70 21.98 10.53
N HIS A 5 4.37 20.85 10.68
CA HIS A 5 4.27 19.77 9.71
C HIS A 5 2.81 19.36 9.68
N THR A 6 2.11 19.71 8.60
CA THR A 6 0.78 19.20 8.33
C THR A 6 0.90 17.68 8.23
N ARG A 7 0.68 16.99 9.35
CA ARG A 7 0.46 15.54 9.35
C ARG A 7 -0.66 15.31 8.34
N HIS A 8 -0.37 14.63 7.25
CA HIS A 8 -1.40 14.16 6.34
C HIS A 8 -2.28 13.15 7.11
N SER A 9 -3.30 13.66 7.79
CA SER A 9 -4.36 12.86 8.38
C SER A 9 -5.26 12.39 7.24
N GLY A 10 -5.05 11.15 6.79
CA GLY A 10 -5.92 10.48 5.82
C GLY A 10 -5.63 10.82 4.36
N SER A 11 -4.54 10.31 3.82
CA SER A 11 -4.38 10.21 2.37
C SER A 11 -5.08 8.94 1.87
N ASP A 12 -6.27 9.09 1.29
CA ASP A 12 -6.97 8.02 0.59
C ASP A 12 -6.38 7.87 -0.82
N PHE A 13 -5.51 6.89 -1.01
CA PHE A 13 -4.97 6.56 -2.32
C PHE A 13 -5.77 5.41 -2.93
N ARG A 14 -6.33 5.63 -4.12
CA ARG A 14 -7.11 4.60 -4.83
C ARG A 14 -6.45 4.22 -6.15
N VAL A 15 -6.33 2.92 -6.39
CA VAL A 15 -5.76 2.36 -7.63
C VAL A 15 -6.70 1.33 -8.18
N ARG A 16 -6.96 1.41 -9.48
CA ARG A 16 -7.57 0.33 -10.23
C ARG A 16 -6.52 -0.44 -11.01
N ILE A 17 -6.50 -1.75 -10.80
CA ILE A 17 -5.59 -2.64 -11.50
C ILE A 17 -6.22 -3.03 -12.82
N VAL A 18 -5.64 -2.59 -13.94
CA VAL A 18 -6.15 -2.90 -15.29
C VAL A 18 -5.67 -4.29 -15.70
N ARG A 19 -4.43 -4.64 -15.35
CA ARG A 19 -3.86 -5.97 -15.57
C ARG A 19 -2.97 -6.35 -14.39
N LEU A 20 -3.16 -7.55 -13.86
CA LEU A 20 -2.48 -8.04 -12.66
C LEU A 20 -1.51 -9.16 -13.01
N PHE A 21 -0.30 -9.10 -12.44
CA PHE A 21 0.70 -10.17 -12.51
C PHE A 21 1.05 -10.67 -11.11
N GLU A 22 1.82 -11.76 -11.04
CA GLU A 22 2.14 -12.43 -9.78
C GLU A 22 2.88 -11.54 -8.79
N ASP A 23 3.77 -10.71 -9.32
CA ASP A 23 4.66 -9.83 -8.56
C ASP A 23 4.29 -8.38 -8.70
N THR A 24 2.99 -8.08 -8.68
CA THR A 24 2.47 -6.73 -8.53
C THR A 24 2.24 -6.42 -7.06
N PHE A 25 2.77 -5.29 -6.60
CA PHE A 25 2.65 -4.80 -5.24
C PHE A 25 2.12 -3.37 -5.23
N VAL A 26 1.30 -3.07 -4.24
CA VAL A 26 1.02 -1.69 -3.82
C VAL A 26 1.69 -1.47 -2.48
N SER A 27 2.15 -0.26 -2.23
CA SER A 27 2.82 0.05 -0.98
C SER A 27 2.71 1.49 -0.55
N LEU A 28 3.03 1.70 0.73
CA LEU A 28 3.49 2.96 1.27
C LEU A 28 4.99 2.83 1.55
N ALA A 29 5.78 3.77 1.07
CA ALA A 29 7.22 3.72 1.24
C ALA A 29 7.84 5.12 1.34
N PRO A 30 8.97 5.27 2.06
CA PRO A 30 9.68 6.53 2.10
C PRO A 30 10.41 6.83 0.79
N VAL A 31 10.73 8.11 0.59
CA VAL A 31 11.60 8.55 -0.52
C VAL A 31 13.00 7.94 -0.37
N GLY A 32 13.59 7.52 -1.48
CA GLY A 32 15.00 7.11 -1.56
C GLY A 32 15.23 5.59 -1.66
N ASN A 33 14.51 4.77 -0.89
CA ASN A 33 14.64 3.31 -1.00
C ASN A 33 13.32 2.56 -0.80
N PRO A 34 12.34 2.74 -1.71
CA PRO A 34 11.02 2.21 -1.52
C PRO A 34 11.01 0.68 -1.43
N GLN A 35 11.88 0.00 -2.19
CA GLN A 35 11.99 -1.47 -2.23
C GLN A 35 12.39 -2.10 -0.90
N LYS A 36 13.23 -1.41 -0.12
CA LYS A 36 13.71 -1.91 1.18
C LYS A 36 12.93 -1.34 2.34
N ASN A 37 12.40 -0.13 2.25
CA ASN A 37 11.80 0.52 3.42
C ASN A 37 10.27 0.64 3.33
N GLY A 38 9.67 -0.04 2.36
CA GLY A 38 8.22 0.01 2.11
C GLY A 38 7.41 -1.06 2.85
N TYR A 39 6.12 -0.76 2.98
CA TYR A 39 5.08 -1.66 3.46
C TYR A 39 4.24 -2.11 2.28
N PHE A 40 4.36 -3.38 1.90
CA PHE A 40 3.83 -3.87 0.63
C PHE A 40 2.70 -4.87 0.82
N LEU A 41 1.69 -4.79 -0.03
CA LEU A 41 0.74 -5.85 -0.29
C LEU A 41 0.99 -6.42 -1.68
N ARG A 42 1.33 -7.71 -1.76
CA ARG A 42 1.38 -8.49 -3.01
C ARG A 42 -0.04 -8.81 -3.45
N LEU A 43 -0.47 -8.20 -4.54
CA LEU A 43 -1.89 -8.15 -4.90
C LEU A 43 -2.46 -9.52 -5.27
N LYS A 44 -1.76 -10.30 -6.10
CA LYS A 44 -2.26 -11.62 -6.57
C LYS A 44 -2.54 -12.58 -5.43
N PHE A 45 -1.69 -12.56 -4.40
CA PHE A 45 -1.78 -13.52 -3.30
C PHE A 45 -2.34 -12.90 -2.02
N GLY A 46 -2.55 -11.58 -1.94
CA GLY A 46 -2.99 -10.92 -0.71
C GLY A 46 -1.99 -11.07 0.44
N GLN A 47 -0.68 -11.09 0.14
CA GLN A 47 0.39 -11.30 1.11
C GLN A 47 1.06 -9.98 1.48
N LEU A 48 1.38 -9.80 2.76
CA LEU A 48 2.09 -8.64 3.24
C LEU A 48 3.59 -8.86 3.22
N ARG A 49 4.35 -7.80 2.93
CA ARG A 49 5.81 -7.76 3.07
C ARG A 49 6.20 -6.46 3.77
N SER A 50 6.97 -6.58 4.83
CA SER A 50 7.43 -5.43 5.63
C SER A 50 8.80 -4.92 5.15
N PRO A 51 9.26 -3.74 5.63
CA PRO A 51 10.58 -3.18 5.31
C PRO A 51 11.75 -4.16 5.50
N ARG A 52 11.66 -5.12 6.42
CA ARG A 52 12.74 -6.10 6.62
C ARG A 52 12.74 -7.22 5.58
N GLY A 53 11.92 -7.13 4.54
CA GLY A 53 11.85 -8.06 3.42
C GLY A 53 11.11 -9.35 3.71
N ASN A 54 10.77 -9.61 4.98
CA ASN A 54 10.02 -10.80 5.40
C ASN A 54 8.55 -10.72 4.96
N ILE A 55 8.02 -11.85 4.49
CA ILE A 55 6.58 -12.01 4.31
C ILE A 55 5.95 -11.92 5.71
N ALA A 56 5.17 -10.87 5.93
CA ALA A 56 4.56 -10.59 7.23
C ALA A 56 3.28 -11.42 7.48
N GLY A 57 2.76 -12.08 6.43
CA GLY A 57 1.65 -13.01 6.55
C GLY A 57 0.65 -12.92 5.38
N GLN A 58 -0.33 -13.81 5.41
CA GLN A 58 -1.51 -13.76 4.54
C GLN A 58 -2.49 -12.73 5.11
N TYR A 59 -2.84 -11.71 4.33
CA TYR A 59 -3.73 -10.63 4.76
C TYR A 59 -5.12 -10.72 4.12
N HIS A 60 -5.22 -11.19 2.88
CA HIS A 60 -6.52 -11.42 2.25
C HIS A 60 -6.53 -12.73 1.45
N PRO A 61 -7.40 -13.71 1.78
CA PRO A 61 -7.28 -15.09 1.27
C PRO A 61 -7.46 -15.22 -0.24
N SER A 62 -8.25 -14.34 -0.88
CA SER A 62 -8.54 -14.43 -2.32
C SER A 62 -7.68 -13.51 -3.18
N GLY A 63 -6.72 -12.80 -2.58
CA GLY A 63 -5.95 -11.76 -3.28
C GLY A 63 -6.85 -10.74 -3.99
N LEU A 64 -6.30 -10.10 -5.00
CA LEU A 64 -6.97 -9.17 -5.90
C LEU A 64 -7.02 -9.75 -7.30
N LYS A 65 -8.03 -9.33 -8.07
CA LYS A 65 -8.21 -9.66 -9.47
C LYS A 65 -8.06 -8.39 -10.31
N ALA A 66 -7.83 -8.59 -11.62
CA ALA A 66 -7.96 -7.48 -12.55
C ALA A 66 -9.35 -6.85 -12.41
N THR A 67 -9.43 -5.54 -12.62
CA THR A 67 -10.62 -4.67 -12.46
C THR A 67 -11.01 -4.27 -11.03
N ASP A 68 -10.50 -4.97 -10.00
CA ASP A 68 -10.71 -4.56 -8.61
C ASP A 68 -10.17 -3.13 -8.37
N VAL A 69 -10.92 -2.37 -7.59
CA VAL A 69 -10.50 -1.06 -7.07
C VAL A 69 -9.92 -1.28 -5.69
N PHE A 70 -8.69 -0.83 -5.51
CA PHE A 70 -7.96 -0.94 -4.27
C PHE A 70 -7.81 0.42 -3.63
N SER A 71 -8.03 0.49 -2.33
CA SER A 71 -7.72 1.68 -1.53
C SER A 71 -6.61 1.37 -0.53
N LEU A 72 -5.77 2.36 -0.32
CA LEU A 72 -4.69 2.37 0.66
C LEU A 72 -4.91 3.61 1.53
N ASN A 73 -4.91 3.40 2.84
CA ASN A 73 -5.12 4.46 3.82
C ASN A 73 -4.03 4.41 4.90
N TYR A 74 -3.49 5.58 5.23
CA TYR A 74 -2.57 5.78 6.35
C TYR A 74 -3.20 6.73 7.37
N LYS A 75 -3.41 6.24 8.59
CA LYS A 75 -4.01 7.01 9.68
C LYS A 75 -3.50 6.54 11.02
N ASP A 76 -3.04 7.48 11.85
CA ASP A 76 -2.59 7.23 13.23
C ASP A 76 -1.53 6.12 13.33
N GLY A 77 -0.59 6.07 12.37
CA GLY A 77 0.45 5.05 12.30
C GLY A 77 -0.03 3.69 11.78
N ASN A 78 -1.29 3.54 11.40
CA ASN A 78 -1.83 2.31 10.84
C ASN A 78 -1.94 2.42 9.33
N ILE A 79 -1.46 1.39 8.65
CA ILE A 79 -1.67 1.19 7.22
C ILE A 79 -2.77 0.17 7.06
N SER A 80 -3.81 0.55 6.34
CA SER A 80 -4.93 -0.31 6.03
C SER A 80 -5.25 -0.31 4.55
N PHE A 81 -5.94 -1.36 4.13
CA PHE A 81 -6.29 -1.55 2.74
C PHE A 81 -7.78 -1.79 2.59
N GLY A 82 -8.30 -1.42 1.42
CA GLY A 82 -9.67 -1.70 1.03
C GLY A 82 -9.75 -2.27 -0.37
N LYS A 83 -10.81 -3.04 -0.62
CA LYS A 83 -11.10 -3.67 -1.91
C LYS A 83 -12.55 -3.38 -2.27
N ASN A 84 -12.77 -2.78 -3.43
CA ASN A 84 -14.10 -2.46 -3.95
C ASN A 84 -14.99 -1.72 -2.93
N GLY A 85 -14.39 -0.79 -2.17
CA GLY A 85 -15.07 -0.02 -1.11
C GLY A 85 -15.15 -0.72 0.25
N GLN A 86 -14.79 -2.00 0.35
CA GLN A 86 -14.77 -2.74 1.61
C GLN A 86 -13.42 -2.57 2.33
N TYR A 87 -13.47 -2.20 3.61
CA TYR A 87 -12.30 -2.18 4.50
C TYR A 87 -11.84 -3.61 4.83
N LEU A 88 -10.54 -3.88 4.71
CA LEU A 88 -9.95 -5.21 4.92
C LEU A 88 -9.22 -5.35 6.27
N GLY A 89 -9.20 -4.32 7.11
CA GLY A 89 -8.49 -4.34 8.40
C GLY A 89 -7.14 -3.62 8.37
N VAL A 90 -6.48 -3.56 9.52
CA VAL A 90 -5.11 -3.01 9.61
C VAL A 90 -4.12 -4.05 9.09
N ALA A 91 -3.28 -3.65 8.15
CA ALA A 91 -2.22 -4.50 7.59
C ALA A 91 -0.88 -4.31 8.30
N PHE A 92 -0.54 -3.05 8.62
CA PHE A 92 0.71 -2.73 9.30
C PHE A 92 0.51 -1.66 10.36
N LYS A 93 1.32 -1.74 11.40
CA LYS A 93 1.56 -0.65 12.34
C LYS A 93 2.96 -0.10 12.08
N VAL A 94 3.04 1.18 11.78
CA VAL A 94 4.30 1.92 11.55
C VAL A 94 4.87 2.30 12.91
N GLU A 95 6.03 1.74 13.24
CA GLU A 95 6.72 1.98 14.52
C GLU A 95 7.32 3.39 14.57
N ASP A 96 7.88 3.86 13.46
CA ASP A 96 8.48 5.20 13.34
C ASP A 96 7.61 6.09 12.44
N GLN A 97 6.75 6.89 13.09
CA GLN A 97 5.80 7.78 12.40
C GLN A 97 6.42 9.09 11.89
N ILE A 98 7.73 9.29 12.10
CA ILE A 98 8.42 10.53 11.71
C ILE A 98 8.74 10.51 10.21
N VAL A 99 8.75 9.33 9.60
CA VAL A 99 9.06 9.14 8.19
C VAL A 99 7.80 9.35 7.33
N GLU A 100 7.88 10.28 6.39
CA GLU A 100 6.81 10.50 5.41
C GLU A 100 6.75 9.33 4.42
N LEU A 101 5.53 8.84 4.17
CA LEU A 101 5.28 7.69 3.31
C LEU A 101 4.48 8.10 2.07
N PHE A 102 4.91 7.61 0.92
CA PHE A 102 4.29 7.89 -0.36
C PHE A 102 3.66 6.62 -0.93
N PRO A 103 2.47 6.73 -1.54
CA PRO A 103 1.87 5.61 -2.23
C PRO A 103 2.70 5.24 -3.46
N SER A 104 2.90 3.94 -3.68
CA SER A 104 3.62 3.46 -4.86
C SER A 104 3.07 2.12 -5.36
N VAL A 105 3.33 1.84 -6.63
CA VAL A 105 3.06 0.55 -7.27
C VAL A 105 4.40 0.01 -7.75
N LEU A 106 4.75 -1.20 -7.32
CA LEU A 106 5.95 -1.91 -7.74
C LEU A 106 5.55 -3.16 -8.53
N SER A 107 6.23 -3.42 -9.63
CA SER A 107 6.06 -4.66 -10.38
C SER A 107 7.37 -5.10 -11.02
N TYR A 108 7.64 -6.39 -10.97
CA TYR A 108 8.79 -7.00 -11.68
C TYR A 108 8.47 -7.33 -13.15
N THR A 109 7.21 -7.21 -13.53
CA THR A 109 6.73 -7.37 -14.91
C THR A 109 5.93 -6.14 -15.35
N VAL A 110 5.66 -5.99 -16.65
CA VAL A 110 4.91 -4.83 -17.16
C VAL A 110 3.49 -4.83 -16.59
N VAL A 111 3.18 -3.88 -15.71
CA VAL A 111 1.84 -3.71 -15.12
C VAL A 111 1.14 -2.52 -15.75
N LYS A 112 -0.19 -2.62 -15.94
CA LYS A 112 -1.03 -1.48 -16.29
C LYS A 112 -1.92 -1.15 -15.10
N VAL A 113 -1.70 0.03 -14.52
CA VAL A 113 -2.49 0.56 -13.41
C VAL A 113 -3.13 1.88 -13.81
N LYS A 114 -4.30 2.16 -13.24
CA LYS A 114 -4.94 3.46 -13.32
C LYS A 114 -5.07 4.00 -11.90
N ILE A 115 -4.38 5.10 -11.61
CA ILE A 115 -4.58 5.84 -10.37
C ILE A 115 -5.94 6.54 -10.47
N ILE A 116 -6.76 6.40 -9.44
CA ILE A 116 -8.05 7.05 -9.33
C ILE A 116 -7.90 8.12 -8.24
N SER A 117 -7.85 9.38 -8.65
CA SER A 117 -7.98 10.49 -7.71
C SER A 117 -9.37 10.44 -7.06
N PRO A 118 -9.54 10.84 -5.78
CA PRO A 118 -10.85 11.06 -5.19
C PRO A 118 -11.73 11.95 -6.07
#